data_AF-A0A2N4YHX0-F1
#
_entry.id   AF-A0A2N4YHX0-F1
#
_cell.length_a   1.000
_cell.length_b   1.000
_cell.length_c   1.000
_cell.angle_alpha   90.00
_cell.angle_beta   90.00
_cell.angle_gamma   90.00
#
_symmetry.space_group_name_H-M   'P 1'
#
loop_
_entity.id
_entity.type
_entity.pdbx_description
1 polymer ?
#
loop_
_entity_poly.entity_id
_entity_poly.type
_entity_poly.pdbx_seq_one_letter_code
_entity_poly.pdbx_strand_id
1 'polypeptide(L)'
;MTAALATPSASAPDLRRLWTDAPALTLTSVILILGLIPLYAAMSLDLRDFQGNSPWTKPVKFHYALAIYAISLAFFARYMPEATRKGRPWRWFTGAVVFAILAECVWLWGAASLNTAAHFNTDHPVFSAIYSLMGAFAVLLTSASLVMGLSIWRNPATGLPPAVKLAVALGLILTFVLTVPTAGYLSSAGGHFVGTPVTGATLPLFGWSREVGDLRVAHFLSTHALHGLPLWGLIATRMGDARGGLTLVWGGAALYMILVGATFIQALNGQPLF
;
A
#
# COMPACT_ATOMS: atom_id res chain seq x y z
N MET A 1 -26.72 -10.80 -44.26
CA MET A 1 -27.01 -9.97 -43.06
C MET A 1 -25.84 -10.12 -42.09
N THR A 2 -24.96 -9.13 -42.06
CA THR A 2 -23.82 -9.04 -41.14
C THR A 2 -24.33 -8.51 -39.80
N ALA A 3 -24.36 -9.37 -38.77
CA ALA A 3 -24.63 -8.94 -37.41
C ALA A 3 -23.45 -8.08 -36.92
N ALA A 4 -23.69 -6.77 -36.79
CA ALA A 4 -22.75 -5.88 -36.11
C ALA A 4 -22.64 -6.33 -34.64
N LEU A 5 -21.47 -6.84 -34.27
CA LEU A 5 -21.11 -7.11 -32.88
C LEU A 5 -21.09 -5.77 -32.15
N ALA A 6 -22.13 -5.49 -31.38
CA ALA A 6 -22.15 -4.36 -30.46
C ALA A 6 -20.98 -4.53 -29.49
N THR A 7 -19.99 -3.64 -29.58
CA THR A 7 -18.95 -3.52 -28.56
C THR A 7 -19.63 -3.14 -27.24
N PRO A 8 -19.49 -3.93 -26.16
CA PRO A 8 -20.05 -3.51 -24.89
C PRO A 8 -19.37 -2.21 -24.48
N SER A 9 -20.17 -1.14 -24.42
CA SER A 9 -19.79 0.12 -23.80
C SER A 9 -19.39 -0.19 -22.35
N ALA A 10 -18.10 -0.12 -22.05
CA ALA A 10 -17.62 -0.23 -20.68
C ALA A 10 -18.09 1.02 -19.93
N SER A 11 -19.26 0.93 -19.30
CA SER A 11 -19.74 1.98 -18.41
C SER A 11 -18.68 2.24 -17.33
N ALA A 12 -18.39 3.51 -17.07
CA ALA A 12 -17.49 3.89 -15.98
C ALA A 12 -17.90 3.20 -14.66
N PRO A 13 -16.95 2.80 -13.82
CA PRO A 13 -17.27 2.13 -12.57
C PRO A 13 -18.12 3.04 -11.68
N ASP A 14 -19.26 2.53 -11.20
CA ASP A 14 -20.11 3.26 -10.26
C ASP A 14 -19.33 3.51 -8.95
N LEU A 15 -19.08 4.80 -8.66
CA LEU A 15 -18.35 5.25 -7.47
C LEU A 15 -19.22 5.19 -6.21
N ARG A 16 -20.56 5.18 -6.34
CA ARG A 16 -21.47 5.02 -5.19
C ARG A 16 -21.23 3.69 -4.48
N ARG A 17 -20.75 2.69 -5.22
CA ARG A 17 -20.37 1.38 -4.69
C ARG A 17 -19.27 1.42 -3.65
N LEU A 18 -18.42 2.45 -3.62
CA LEU A 18 -17.41 2.61 -2.56
C LEU A 18 -18.08 2.69 -1.18
N TRP A 19 -19.14 3.50 -1.09
CA TRP A 19 -19.91 3.71 0.13
C TRP A 19 -20.82 2.53 0.50
N THR A 20 -21.25 1.71 -0.47
CA THR A 20 -22.08 0.53 -0.18
C THR A 20 -21.25 -0.73 0.09
N ASP A 21 -20.16 -0.92 -0.64
CA ASP A 21 -19.38 -2.16 -0.61
C ASP A 21 -18.31 -2.14 0.49
N ALA A 22 -17.80 -0.96 0.85
CA ALA A 22 -16.82 -0.76 1.92
C ALA A 22 -16.92 0.65 2.55
N PRO A 23 -18.04 0.98 3.23
CA PRO A 23 -18.25 2.31 3.82
C PRO A 23 -17.15 2.73 4.78
N ALA A 24 -16.67 1.82 5.64
CA ALA A 24 -15.66 2.13 6.64
C ALA A 24 -14.32 2.55 5.99
N LEU A 25 -13.84 1.79 5.00
CA LEU A 25 -12.59 2.11 4.29
C LEU A 25 -12.72 3.40 3.47
N THR A 26 -13.88 3.60 2.84
CA THR A 26 -14.18 4.83 2.09
C THR A 26 -14.17 6.06 3.00
N LEU A 27 -14.86 5.98 4.14
CA LEU A 27 -14.89 7.05 5.13
C LEU A 27 -13.49 7.33 5.69
N THR A 28 -12.72 6.29 6.02
CA THR A 28 -11.32 6.45 6.48
C THR A 28 -10.48 7.18 5.44
N SER A 29 -10.59 6.82 4.16
CA SER A 29 -9.87 7.52 3.09
C SER A 29 -10.26 9.01 3.02
N VAL A 30 -11.54 9.33 3.10
CA VAL A 30 -12.03 10.72 3.11
C VAL A 30 -11.49 11.49 4.32
N ILE A 31 -11.53 10.88 5.52
CA ILE A 31 -10.99 11.49 6.75
C ILE A 31 -9.49 11.78 6.59
N LEU A 32 -8.72 10.83 6.06
CA LEU A 32 -7.29 11.02 5.83
C LEU A 32 -7.01 12.11 4.79
N ILE A 33 -7.80 12.20 3.72
CA ILE A 33 -7.65 13.27 2.73
C ILE A 33 -7.96 14.63 3.35
N LEU A 34 -9.07 14.75 4.09
CA LEU A 34 -9.42 15.99 4.77
C LEU A 34 -8.40 16.36 5.86
N GLY A 35 -7.82 15.37 6.53
CA GLY A 35 -6.76 15.53 7.51
C GLY A 35 -5.47 16.14 6.95
N LEU A 36 -5.27 16.13 5.63
CA LEU A 36 -4.14 16.83 5.01
C LEU A 36 -4.22 18.35 5.20
N ILE A 37 -5.42 18.94 5.32
CA ILE A 37 -5.60 20.39 5.49
C ILE A 37 -4.89 20.88 6.77
N PRO A 38 -5.22 20.38 7.98
CA PRO A 38 -4.53 20.79 9.19
C PRO A 38 -3.04 20.38 9.20
N LEU A 39 -2.67 19.28 8.53
CA LEU A 39 -1.26 18.88 8.43
C LEU A 39 -0.42 19.84 7.58
N TYR A 40 -0.94 20.33 6.46
CA TYR A 40 -0.27 21.35 5.68
C TYR A 40 -0.20 22.68 6.42
N ALA A 41 -1.25 23.05 7.16
CA ALA A 41 -1.21 24.21 8.04
C ALA A 41 -0.10 24.05 9.09
N ALA A 42 -0.05 22.92 9.80
CA ALA A 42 1.00 22.63 10.77
C ALA A 42 2.40 22.64 10.13
N MET A 43 2.57 22.02 8.96
CA MET A 43 3.83 22.03 8.21
C MET A 43 4.29 23.44 7.81
N SER A 44 3.36 24.36 7.54
CA SER A 44 3.68 25.75 7.19
C SER A 44 3.95 26.65 8.40
N LEU A 45 3.38 26.33 9.56
CA LEU A 45 3.47 27.13 10.79
C LEU A 45 4.60 26.66 11.71
N ASP A 46 4.93 25.37 11.69
CA ASP A 46 5.96 24.77 12.53
C ASP A 46 7.32 24.82 11.82
N LEU A 47 8.16 25.76 12.25
CA LEU A 47 9.48 26.02 11.68
C LEU A 47 10.59 25.13 12.26
N ARG A 48 10.26 24.16 13.11
CA ARG A 48 11.26 23.23 13.67
C ARG A 48 11.84 22.37 12.55
N ASP A 49 13.14 22.09 12.64
CA ASP A 49 13.78 21.09 11.81
C ASP A 49 13.76 19.72 12.50
N PHE A 50 13.51 18.69 11.71
CA PHE A 50 13.68 17.31 12.09
C PHE A 50 14.36 16.54 10.96
N GLN A 51 15.67 16.29 11.12
CA GLN A 51 16.49 15.56 10.15
C GLN A 51 16.49 16.24 8.76
N GLY A 52 16.64 17.56 8.73
CA GLY A 52 16.71 18.35 7.50
C GLY A 52 15.37 18.54 6.79
N ASN A 53 14.25 18.24 7.45
CA ASN A 53 12.90 18.36 6.91
C ASN A 53 11.92 18.85 7.99
N SER A 54 10.73 19.28 7.57
CA SER A 54 9.65 19.57 8.52
C SER A 54 9.21 18.28 9.26
N PRO A 55 8.94 18.33 10.58
CA PRO A 55 8.42 17.21 11.37
C PRO A 55 7.12 16.62 10.80
N TRP A 56 6.34 17.47 10.13
CA TRP A 56 5.03 17.13 9.56
C TRP A 56 5.10 16.42 8.20
N THR A 57 6.29 16.35 7.58
CA THR A 57 6.50 15.70 6.28
C THR A 57 6.07 14.23 6.30
N LYS A 58 6.41 13.50 7.38
CA LYS A 58 6.06 12.09 7.51
C LYS A 58 4.55 11.88 7.72
N PRO A 59 3.87 12.59 8.64
CA PRO A 59 2.40 12.58 8.71
C PRO A 59 1.69 12.80 7.37
N VAL A 60 2.12 13.80 6.59
CA VAL A 60 1.54 14.10 5.26
C VAL A 60 1.70 12.91 4.32
N LYS A 61 2.92 12.36 4.20
CA LYS A 61 3.19 11.20 3.33
C LYS A 61 2.35 9.97 3.74
N PHE A 62 2.21 9.71 5.03
CA PHE A 62 1.40 8.60 5.52
C PHE A 62 -0.10 8.82 5.28
N HIS A 63 -0.61 10.06 5.39
CA HIS A 63 -2.00 10.36 5.04
C HIS A 63 -2.30 10.05 3.58
N TYR A 64 -1.43 10.47 2.66
CA TYR A 64 -1.57 10.11 1.25
C TYR A 64 -1.51 8.59 1.03
N ALA A 65 -0.49 7.92 1.58
CA ALA A 65 -0.32 6.48 1.38
C ALA A 65 -1.51 5.68 1.93
N LEU A 66 -1.96 5.97 3.15
CA LEU A 66 -3.07 5.27 3.80
C LEU A 66 -4.42 5.63 3.17
N ALA A 67 -4.61 6.87 2.69
CA ALA A 67 -5.83 7.26 1.97
C ALA A 67 -5.95 6.52 0.64
N ILE A 68 -4.87 6.46 -0.13
CA ILE A 68 -4.79 5.72 -1.40
C ILE A 68 -4.99 4.22 -1.14
N TYR A 69 -4.35 3.67 -0.11
CA TYR A 69 -4.53 2.28 0.28
C TYR A 69 -5.99 1.96 0.62
N ALA A 70 -6.61 2.74 1.50
CA ALA A 70 -7.98 2.54 1.95
C ALA A 70 -8.99 2.64 0.80
N ILE A 71 -8.84 3.62 -0.10
CA ILE A 71 -9.75 3.76 -1.25
C ILE A 71 -9.53 2.66 -2.29
N SER A 72 -8.29 2.20 -2.49
CA SER A 72 -7.99 1.06 -3.36
C SER A 72 -8.65 -0.22 -2.84
N LEU A 73 -8.56 -0.49 -1.54
CA LEU A 73 -9.27 -1.61 -0.92
C LEU A 73 -10.79 -1.45 -1.04
N ALA A 74 -11.32 -0.24 -0.77
CA ALA A 74 -12.75 0.03 -0.93
C ALA A 74 -13.22 -0.21 -2.37
N PHE A 75 -12.39 0.15 -3.36
CA PHE A 75 -12.65 -0.14 -4.76
C PHE A 75 -12.70 -1.64 -5.02
N PHE A 76 -11.74 -2.42 -4.53
CA PHE A 76 -11.68 -3.86 -4.76
C PHE A 76 -12.72 -4.67 -3.98
N ALA A 77 -13.27 -4.13 -2.88
CA ALA A 77 -14.33 -4.79 -2.10
C ALA A 77 -15.51 -5.22 -2.99
N ARG A 78 -15.81 -4.44 -4.03
CA ARG A 78 -16.89 -4.70 -4.99
C ARG A 78 -16.84 -6.07 -5.67
N TYR A 79 -15.67 -6.70 -5.70
CA TYR A 79 -15.43 -8.02 -6.30
C TYR A 79 -15.43 -9.16 -5.27
N MET A 80 -15.55 -8.87 -3.97
CA MET A 80 -15.75 -9.90 -2.95
C MET A 80 -17.21 -10.39 -2.95
N PRO A 81 -17.46 -11.65 -2.55
CA PRO A 81 -18.81 -12.15 -2.35
C PRO A 81 -19.60 -11.25 -1.39
N GLU A 82 -20.85 -10.95 -1.75
CA GLU A 82 -21.71 -10.08 -0.94
C GLU A 82 -21.92 -10.62 0.48
N ALA A 83 -22.10 -11.94 0.61
CA ALA A 83 -22.23 -12.61 1.91
C ALA A 83 -20.99 -12.40 2.80
N THR A 84 -19.78 -12.39 2.22
CA THR A 84 -18.55 -12.08 2.96
C THR A 84 -18.55 -10.62 3.42
N ARG A 85 -18.87 -9.68 2.53
CA ARG A 85 -18.89 -8.24 2.84
C ARG A 85 -19.90 -7.85 3.92
N LYS A 86 -21.08 -8.48 3.91
CA LYS A 86 -22.14 -8.25 4.89
C LYS A 86 -21.94 -9.04 6.19
N GLY A 87 -21.02 -10.00 6.21
CA GLY A 87 -20.75 -10.86 7.35
C GLY A 87 -20.17 -10.11 8.55
N ARG A 88 -20.57 -10.52 9.77
CA ARG A 88 -20.03 -9.98 11.03
C ARG A 88 -18.49 -10.10 11.13
N PRO A 89 -17.84 -11.22 10.72
CA PRO A 89 -16.39 -11.33 10.80
C PRO A 89 -15.67 -10.27 9.97
N TRP A 90 -16.15 -10.01 8.74
CA TRP A 90 -15.57 -8.99 7.87
C TRP A 90 -15.70 -7.58 8.45
N ARG A 91 -16.85 -7.27 9.06
CA ARG A 91 -17.08 -5.97 9.72
C ARG A 91 -16.12 -5.75 10.89
N TRP A 92 -15.92 -6.75 11.75
CA TRP A 92 -14.96 -6.67 12.86
C TRP A 92 -13.53 -6.53 12.37
N PHE A 93 -13.14 -7.35 11.40
CA PHE A 93 -11.81 -7.29 10.80
C PHE A 93 -11.54 -5.92 10.16
N THR A 94 -12.47 -5.41 9.36
CA THR A 94 -12.36 -4.08 8.74
C THR A 94 -12.30 -2.98 9.80
N GLY A 95 -13.08 -3.10 10.88
CA GLY A 95 -13.01 -2.19 12.03
C GLY A 95 -11.63 -2.17 12.69
N ALA A 96 -11.01 -3.34 12.88
CA ALA A 96 -9.67 -3.47 13.43
C ALA A 96 -8.60 -2.88 12.50
N VAL A 97 -8.74 -3.06 11.18
CA VAL A 97 -7.88 -2.44 10.16
C VAL A 97 -8.00 -0.91 10.21
N VAL A 98 -9.23 -0.37 10.26
CA VAL A 98 -9.44 1.07 10.38
C VAL A 98 -8.85 1.62 11.68
N PHE A 99 -9.04 0.91 12.79
CA PHE A 99 -8.42 1.27 14.06
C PHE A 99 -6.89 1.32 13.95
N ALA A 100 -6.25 0.31 13.36
CA ALA A 100 -4.80 0.29 13.15
C ALA A 100 -4.31 1.48 12.32
N ILE A 101 -5.02 1.83 11.24
CA ILE A 101 -4.72 3.01 10.40
C ILE A 101 -4.79 4.29 11.23
N LEU A 102 -5.86 4.49 12.00
CA LEU A 102 -6.04 5.71 12.80
C LEU A 102 -5.03 5.79 13.95
N ALA A 103 -4.72 4.66 14.59
CA ALA A 103 -3.72 4.59 15.65
C ALA A 103 -2.32 4.96 15.13
N GLU A 104 -1.94 4.48 13.93
CA GLU A 104 -0.70 4.87 13.25
C GLU A 104 -0.67 6.39 13.00
N CYS A 105 -1.78 6.98 12.50
CA CYS A 105 -1.85 8.42 12.28
C CYS A 105 -1.69 9.22 13.58
N VAL A 106 -2.38 8.83 14.66
CA VAL A 106 -2.26 9.47 15.98
C VAL A 106 -0.83 9.41 16.49
N TRP A 107 -0.19 8.25 16.35
CA TRP A 107 1.22 8.09 16.73
C TRP A 107 2.14 9.02 15.95
N LEU A 108 1.98 9.09 14.62
CA LEU A 108 2.77 9.98 13.77
C LEU A 108 2.58 11.45 14.12
N TRP A 109 1.35 11.88 14.42
CA TRP A 109 1.07 13.24 14.88
C TRP A 109 1.71 13.54 16.23
N GLY A 110 1.63 12.60 17.17
CA GLY A 110 2.27 12.72 18.49
C GLY A 110 3.78 12.85 18.36
N ALA A 111 4.42 12.00 17.56
CA ALA A 111 5.85 12.05 17.30
C ALA A 111 6.29 13.38 16.64
N ALA A 112 5.55 13.85 15.63
CA ALA A 112 5.81 15.15 15.00
C ALA A 112 5.63 16.31 16.00
N SER A 113 4.60 16.27 16.83
CA SER A 113 4.34 17.29 17.87
C SER A 113 5.48 17.36 18.88
N LEU A 114 6.03 16.22 19.28
CA LEU A 114 7.17 16.09 20.19
C LEU A 114 8.53 16.33 19.52
N ASN A 115 8.56 16.59 18.21
CA ASN A 115 9.78 16.68 17.39
C ASN A 115 10.71 15.47 17.57
N THR A 116 10.13 14.26 17.55
CA THR A 116 10.85 13.01 17.78
C THR A 116 10.59 11.99 16.68
N ALA A 117 11.45 10.97 16.58
CA ALA A 117 11.28 9.92 15.61
C ALA A 117 10.07 9.04 15.98
N ALA A 118 9.18 8.80 15.01
CA ALA A 118 8.06 7.86 15.18
C ALA A 118 8.48 6.40 14.97
N HIS A 119 9.63 6.15 14.34
CA HIS A 119 10.17 4.82 14.06
C HIS A 119 11.64 4.80 14.50
N PHE A 120 12.13 3.65 14.97
CA PHE A 120 13.49 3.49 15.52
C PHE A 120 13.76 4.28 16.81
N ASN A 121 12.74 4.89 17.42
CA ASN A 121 12.85 5.53 18.72
C ASN A 121 12.70 4.48 19.82
N THR A 122 13.80 3.78 20.13
CA THR A 122 13.80 2.66 21.08
C THR A 122 14.55 2.97 22.37
N ASP A 123 15.01 4.21 22.55
CA ASP A 123 15.84 4.63 23.68
C ASP A 123 15.06 4.63 25.00
N HIS A 124 13.72 4.71 24.94
CA HIS A 124 12.84 4.63 26.10
C HIS A 124 11.91 3.41 26.01
N PRO A 125 11.68 2.64 27.10
CA PRO A 125 10.85 1.43 27.07
C PRO A 125 9.44 1.66 26.50
N VAL A 126 8.84 2.81 26.80
CA VAL A 126 7.52 3.19 26.27
C VAL A 126 7.54 3.33 24.74
N PHE A 127 8.55 3.98 24.17
CA PHE A 127 8.63 4.15 22.71
C PHE A 127 8.97 2.84 21.99
N SER A 128 9.77 1.96 22.62
CA SER A 128 10.00 0.60 22.12
C SER A 128 8.72 -0.25 22.08
N ALA A 129 7.88 -0.16 23.12
CA ALA A 129 6.58 -0.84 23.17
C ALA A 129 5.62 -0.29 22.10
N ILE A 130 5.55 1.04 21.94
CA ILE A 130 4.75 1.67 20.89
C ILE A 130 5.24 1.25 19.51
N TYR A 131 6.55 1.24 19.27
CA TYR A 131 7.14 0.83 17.99
C TYR A 131 6.76 -0.62 17.63
N SER A 132 6.87 -1.53 18.59
CA SER A 132 6.47 -2.93 18.40
C SER A 132 4.97 -3.07 18.11
N LEU A 133 4.13 -2.31 18.82
CA LEU A 133 2.69 -2.28 18.61
C LEU A 133 2.32 -1.73 17.22
N MET A 134 2.97 -0.65 16.76
CA MET A 134 2.77 -0.10 15.42
C MET A 134 3.20 -1.09 14.35
N GLY A 135 4.28 -1.85 14.57
CA GLY A 135 4.66 -2.97 13.69
C GLY A 135 3.54 -4.03 13.57
N ALA A 136 2.91 -4.40 14.68
CA ALA A 136 1.76 -5.31 14.66
C ALA A 136 0.55 -4.70 13.92
N PHE A 137 0.28 -3.42 14.11
CA PHE A 137 -0.76 -2.70 13.37
C PHE A 137 -0.46 -2.58 11.87
N ALA A 138 0.80 -2.41 11.48
CA ALA A 138 1.23 -2.41 10.08
C ALA A 138 0.98 -3.78 9.42
N VAL A 139 1.24 -4.88 10.12
CA VAL A 139 0.91 -6.23 9.64
C VAL A 139 -0.62 -6.41 9.55
N LEU A 140 -1.36 -5.99 10.58
CA LEU A 140 -2.82 -6.09 10.61
C LEU A 140 -3.46 -5.31 9.47
N LEU A 141 -3.09 -4.04 9.24
CA LEU A 141 -3.67 -3.25 8.17
C LEU A 141 -3.31 -3.82 6.80
N THR A 142 -2.06 -4.27 6.59
CA THR A 142 -1.61 -4.86 5.32
C THR A 142 -2.31 -6.20 5.05
N SER A 143 -2.69 -6.94 6.09
CA SER A 143 -3.43 -8.20 5.97
C SER A 143 -4.79 -8.04 5.29
N ALA A 144 -5.35 -6.83 5.27
CA ALA A 144 -6.58 -6.54 4.53
C ALA A 144 -6.41 -6.87 3.04
N SER A 145 -5.28 -6.52 2.44
CA SER A 145 -4.97 -6.91 1.06
C SER A 145 -4.98 -8.43 0.88
N LEU A 146 -4.32 -9.18 1.78
CA LEU A 146 -4.28 -10.64 1.69
C LEU A 146 -5.69 -11.24 1.75
N VAL A 147 -6.48 -10.86 2.76
CA VAL A 147 -7.83 -11.40 2.99
C VAL A 147 -8.74 -11.08 1.80
N MET A 148 -8.68 -9.85 1.26
CA MET A 148 -9.47 -9.45 0.10
C MET A 148 -9.01 -10.18 -1.17
N GLY A 149 -7.71 -10.27 -1.42
CA GLY A 149 -7.16 -10.97 -2.57
C GLY A 149 -7.55 -12.46 -2.59
N LEU A 150 -7.46 -13.13 -1.44
CA LEU A 150 -7.91 -14.51 -1.25
C LEU A 150 -9.42 -14.67 -1.42
N SER A 151 -10.22 -13.72 -0.97
CA SER A 151 -11.68 -13.72 -1.14
C SER A 151 -12.06 -13.57 -2.62
N ILE A 152 -11.43 -12.62 -3.32
CA ILE A 152 -11.66 -12.36 -4.75
C ILE A 152 -11.20 -13.55 -5.61
N TRP A 153 -10.05 -14.14 -5.29
CA TRP A 153 -9.54 -15.35 -5.96
C TRP A 153 -10.61 -16.46 -5.99
N ARG A 154 -11.21 -16.71 -4.82
CA ARG A 154 -12.20 -17.78 -4.61
C ARG A 154 -13.59 -17.43 -5.12
N ASN A 155 -13.90 -16.16 -5.40
CA ASN A 155 -15.20 -15.75 -5.89
C ASN A 155 -15.38 -16.07 -7.39
N PRO A 156 -16.27 -17.00 -7.81
CA PRO A 156 -16.53 -17.24 -9.23
C PRO A 156 -17.32 -16.09 -9.89
N ALA A 157 -18.11 -15.35 -9.11
CA ALA A 157 -19.05 -14.35 -9.59
C ALA A 157 -18.53 -12.91 -9.42
N THR A 158 -17.28 -12.65 -9.83
CA THR A 158 -16.69 -11.29 -9.78
C THR A 158 -17.20 -10.37 -10.88
N GLY A 159 -17.68 -10.93 -12.00
CA GLY A 159 -18.00 -10.20 -13.22
C GLY A 159 -16.78 -9.66 -13.99
N LEU A 160 -15.56 -9.98 -13.53
CA LEU A 160 -14.32 -9.58 -14.18
C LEU A 160 -13.88 -10.60 -15.24
N PRO A 161 -13.23 -10.17 -16.33
CA PRO A 161 -12.50 -11.09 -17.20
C PRO A 161 -11.49 -11.93 -16.40
N PRO A 162 -11.25 -13.20 -16.75
CA PRO A 162 -10.42 -14.10 -15.95
C PRO A 162 -9.02 -13.56 -15.62
N ALA A 163 -8.36 -12.92 -16.59
CA ALA A 163 -7.05 -12.32 -16.39
C ALA A 163 -7.08 -11.10 -15.46
N VAL A 164 -8.09 -10.21 -15.55
CA VAL A 164 -8.24 -9.09 -14.60
C VAL A 164 -8.51 -9.61 -13.19
N LYS A 165 -9.40 -10.60 -13.04
CA LYS A 165 -9.68 -11.23 -11.75
C LYS A 165 -8.39 -11.78 -11.13
N LEU A 166 -7.62 -12.55 -11.91
CA LEU A 166 -6.35 -13.12 -11.46
C LEU A 166 -5.37 -12.03 -11.04
N ALA A 167 -5.24 -10.98 -11.84
CA ALA A 167 -4.32 -9.88 -11.58
C ALA A 167 -4.68 -9.07 -10.33
N VAL A 168 -5.97 -8.84 -10.09
CA VAL A 168 -6.49 -8.22 -8.84
C VAL A 168 -6.18 -9.07 -7.63
N ALA A 169 -6.48 -10.36 -7.70
CA ALA A 169 -6.21 -11.27 -6.60
C ALA A 169 -4.71 -11.37 -6.29
N LEU A 170 -3.86 -11.57 -7.30
CA LEU A 170 -2.40 -11.65 -7.14
C LEU A 170 -1.81 -10.32 -6.66
N GLY A 171 -2.26 -9.17 -7.19
CA GLY A 171 -1.82 -7.85 -6.73
C GLY A 171 -2.03 -7.64 -5.24
N LEU A 172 -3.22 -7.98 -4.75
CA LEU A 172 -3.57 -7.87 -3.34
C LEU A 172 -2.82 -8.89 -2.46
N ILE A 173 -2.70 -10.15 -2.90
CA ILE A 173 -1.96 -11.18 -2.16
C ILE A 173 -0.47 -10.81 -2.08
N LEU A 174 0.15 -10.46 -3.21
CA LEU A 174 1.57 -10.12 -3.28
C LEU A 174 1.89 -8.81 -2.56
N THR A 175 0.94 -7.88 -2.46
CA THR A 175 1.11 -6.70 -1.59
C THR A 175 1.43 -7.14 -0.17
N PHE A 176 0.70 -8.09 0.39
CA PHE A 176 1.01 -8.61 1.73
C PHE A 176 2.28 -9.44 1.76
N VAL A 177 2.39 -10.43 0.86
CA VAL A 177 3.50 -11.41 0.85
C VAL A 177 4.86 -10.73 0.65
N LEU A 178 4.93 -9.65 -0.11
CA LEU A 178 6.16 -8.90 -0.35
C LEU A 178 6.39 -7.80 0.70
N THR A 179 5.33 -7.13 1.16
CA THR A 179 5.47 -6.01 2.12
C THR A 179 5.89 -6.51 3.48
N VAL A 180 5.32 -7.60 3.99
CA VAL A 180 5.63 -8.07 5.35
C VAL A 180 7.12 -8.38 5.54
N PRO A 181 7.80 -9.15 4.65
CA PRO A 181 9.24 -9.39 4.77
C PRO A 181 10.09 -8.14 4.55
N THR A 182 9.79 -7.34 3.52
CA THR A 182 10.59 -6.14 3.21
C THR A 182 10.46 -5.06 4.28
N ALA A 183 9.25 -4.80 4.77
CA ALA A 183 8.99 -3.88 5.87
C ALA A 183 9.52 -4.42 7.21
N GLY A 184 9.39 -5.73 7.44
CA GLY A 184 9.91 -6.38 8.65
C GLY A 184 11.42 -6.23 8.76
N TYR A 185 12.16 -6.52 7.68
CA TYR A 185 13.59 -6.32 7.64
C TYR A 185 13.96 -4.84 7.82
N LEU A 186 13.34 -3.94 7.05
CA LEU A 186 13.52 -2.49 7.18
C LEU A 186 13.31 -1.99 8.61
N SER A 187 12.29 -2.51 9.30
CA SER A 187 11.97 -2.17 10.69
C SER A 187 13.03 -2.68 11.68
N SER A 188 13.64 -3.84 11.41
CA SER A 188 14.69 -4.42 12.26
C SER A 188 16.09 -3.86 12.01
N ALA A 189 16.34 -3.25 10.85
CA ALA A 189 17.68 -2.83 10.43
C ALA A 189 18.20 -1.57 11.14
N GLY A 190 17.42 -0.95 12.03
CA GLY A 190 17.78 0.29 12.75
C GLY A 190 17.77 1.55 11.89
N GLY A 191 17.51 1.43 10.59
CA GLY A 191 17.43 2.51 9.62
C GLY A 191 17.07 2.00 8.24
N HIS A 192 16.89 2.92 7.28
CA HIS A 192 16.55 2.56 5.90
C HIS A 192 17.74 2.52 4.93
N PHE A 193 18.89 3.06 5.34
CA PHE A 193 20.11 3.02 4.53
C PHE A 193 20.99 1.82 4.87
N VAL A 194 21.61 1.24 3.86
CA VAL A 194 22.63 0.21 3.98
C VAL A 194 23.93 0.80 3.44
N GLY A 195 24.83 1.15 4.36
CA GLY A 195 26.01 1.99 4.10
C GLY A 195 25.84 3.41 4.61
N THR A 196 26.90 4.22 4.49
CA THR A 196 26.93 5.60 5.00
C THR A 196 27.03 6.57 3.83
N PRO A 197 25.99 7.38 3.54
CA PRO A 197 26.07 8.40 2.50
C PRO A 197 27.06 9.50 2.92
N VAL A 198 27.81 10.04 1.96
CA VAL A 198 28.81 11.09 2.16
C VAL A 198 28.18 12.47 1.97
N THR A 199 27.36 12.66 0.93
CA THR A 199 26.75 13.96 0.62
C THR A 199 25.31 14.10 1.10
N GLY A 200 24.64 12.97 1.37
CA GLY A 200 23.21 12.93 1.69
C GLY A 200 22.32 13.12 0.46
N ALA A 201 22.84 12.86 -0.75
CA ALA A 201 22.09 13.01 -1.99
C ALA A 201 20.92 12.03 -2.04
N THR A 202 19.72 12.58 -2.24
CA THR A 202 18.48 11.79 -2.31
C THR A 202 17.66 12.15 -3.54
N LEU A 203 16.82 11.22 -3.98
CA LEU A 203 15.84 11.45 -5.02
C LEU A 203 14.75 12.41 -4.49
N PRO A 204 14.41 13.49 -5.22
CA PRO A 204 13.31 14.37 -4.84
C PRO A 204 12.01 13.60 -4.62
N LEU A 205 11.13 14.11 -3.74
CA LEU A 205 9.84 13.53 -3.35
C LEU A 205 9.95 12.23 -2.52
N PHE A 206 10.67 11.22 -3.02
CA PHE A 206 10.80 9.91 -2.38
C PHE A 206 11.80 9.94 -1.22
N GLY A 207 12.87 10.73 -1.37
CA GLY A 207 13.97 10.81 -0.41
C GLY A 207 14.90 9.59 -0.43
N TRP A 208 14.82 8.74 -1.47
CA TRP A 208 15.68 7.55 -1.59
C TRP A 208 17.13 7.92 -1.82
N SER A 209 18.06 7.19 -1.20
CA SER A 209 19.50 7.42 -1.38
C SER A 209 19.94 7.28 -2.85
N ARG A 210 20.84 8.15 -3.27
CA ARG A 210 21.58 8.09 -4.55
C ARG A 210 23.04 7.69 -4.38
N GLU A 211 23.43 7.31 -3.17
CA GLU A 211 24.83 7.00 -2.84
C GLU A 211 24.99 5.58 -2.29
N VAL A 212 23.99 5.11 -1.55
CA VAL A 212 24.02 3.84 -0.83
C VAL A 212 22.70 3.08 -1.00
N GLY A 213 22.65 1.84 -0.53
CA GLY A 213 21.43 1.03 -0.57
C GLY A 213 20.29 1.65 0.24
N ASP A 214 19.07 1.60 -0.29
CA ASP A 214 17.87 2.10 0.40
C ASP A 214 16.74 1.06 0.38
N LEU A 215 16.46 0.49 1.55
CA LEU A 215 15.46 -0.57 1.74
C LEU A 215 14.03 -0.09 1.43
N ARG A 216 13.78 1.23 1.39
CA ARG A 216 12.45 1.78 1.08
C ARG A 216 12.04 1.56 -0.36
N VAL A 217 12.97 1.36 -1.29
CA VAL A 217 12.64 1.07 -2.71
C VAL A 217 11.86 -0.24 -2.79
N ALA A 218 12.42 -1.31 -2.25
CA ALA A 218 11.80 -2.63 -2.27
C ALA A 218 10.48 -2.64 -1.50
N HIS A 219 10.45 -1.97 -0.34
CA HIS A 219 9.21 -1.81 0.43
C HIS A 219 8.13 -1.06 -0.36
N PHE A 220 8.47 0.06 -1.00
CA PHE A 220 7.55 0.83 -1.83
C PHE A 220 6.97 -0.02 -2.96
N LEU A 221 7.83 -0.68 -3.74
CA LEU A 221 7.38 -1.58 -4.82
C LEU A 221 6.50 -2.71 -4.27
N SER A 222 6.86 -3.31 -3.13
CA SER A 222 6.03 -4.33 -2.47
C SER A 222 4.62 -3.83 -2.18
N THR A 223 4.50 -2.63 -1.60
CA THR A 223 3.20 -2.03 -1.27
C THR A 223 2.41 -1.65 -2.51
N HIS A 224 3.04 -1.47 -3.68
CA HIS A 224 2.37 -1.09 -4.92
C HIS A 224 1.95 -2.26 -5.81
N ALA A 225 2.15 -3.51 -5.38
CA ALA A 225 1.68 -4.69 -6.12
C ALA A 225 0.15 -4.66 -6.35
N LEU A 226 -0.65 -4.14 -5.41
CA LEU A 226 -2.10 -3.96 -5.57
C LEU A 226 -2.50 -2.96 -6.66
N HIS A 227 -1.56 -2.15 -7.14
CA HIS A 227 -1.80 -1.20 -8.22
C HIS A 227 -1.21 -1.71 -9.53
N GLY A 228 0.06 -2.14 -9.51
CA GLY A 228 0.79 -2.58 -10.69
C GLY A 228 0.19 -3.81 -11.37
N LEU A 229 -0.14 -4.85 -10.61
CA LEU A 229 -0.67 -6.08 -11.19
C LEU A 229 -2.07 -5.91 -11.80
N PRO A 230 -3.04 -5.24 -11.15
CA PRO A 230 -4.34 -4.98 -11.78
C PRO A 230 -4.23 -4.20 -13.10
N LEU A 231 -3.36 -3.20 -13.16
CA LEU A 231 -3.09 -2.46 -14.40
C LEU A 231 -2.51 -3.38 -15.47
N TRP A 232 -1.56 -4.24 -15.10
CA TRP A 232 -1.02 -5.26 -16.00
C TRP A 232 -2.11 -6.22 -16.49
N GLY A 233 -3.05 -6.64 -15.63
CA GLY A 233 -4.18 -7.46 -16.00
C GLY A 233 -5.07 -6.83 -17.07
N LEU A 234 -5.33 -5.52 -16.99
CA LEU A 234 -6.08 -4.78 -18.00
C LEU A 234 -5.34 -4.68 -19.35
N ILE A 235 -4.01 -4.67 -19.33
CA ILE A 235 -3.19 -4.70 -20.54
C ILE A 235 -3.19 -6.11 -21.12
N ALA A 236 -2.93 -7.13 -20.30
CA ALA A 236 -2.87 -8.53 -20.68
C ALA A 236 -4.16 -9.01 -21.36
N THR A 237 -5.34 -8.53 -20.93
CA THR A 237 -6.62 -8.87 -21.56
C THR A 237 -6.79 -8.35 -22.98
N ARG A 238 -6.00 -7.34 -23.37
CA ARG A 238 -6.04 -6.75 -24.72
C ARG A 238 -4.99 -7.36 -25.65
N MET A 239 -4.01 -8.08 -25.11
CA MET A 239 -2.86 -8.60 -25.86
C MET A 239 -3.05 -10.03 -26.38
N GLY A 240 -4.07 -10.75 -25.91
CA GLY A 240 -4.29 -12.14 -26.32
C GLY A 240 -5.68 -12.66 -25.96
N ASP A 241 -5.90 -13.93 -26.29
CA ASP A 241 -7.12 -14.65 -25.88
C ASP A 241 -7.17 -14.89 -24.36
N ALA A 242 -8.24 -15.52 -23.88
CA ALA A 242 -8.43 -15.75 -22.44
C ALA A 242 -7.28 -16.54 -21.79
N ARG A 243 -6.65 -17.48 -22.51
CA ARG A 243 -5.52 -18.28 -21.99
C ARG A 243 -4.24 -17.46 -22.01
N GLY A 244 -3.96 -16.76 -23.10
CA GLY A 244 -2.82 -15.86 -23.23
C GLY A 244 -2.81 -14.78 -22.15
N GLY A 245 -3.97 -14.17 -21.87
CA GLY A 245 -4.11 -13.18 -20.80
C GLY A 245 -3.75 -13.74 -19.42
N LEU A 246 -4.15 -14.98 -19.10
CA LEU A 246 -3.79 -15.62 -17.83
C LEU A 246 -2.27 -15.89 -17.74
N THR A 247 -1.67 -16.40 -18.81
CA THR A 247 -0.22 -16.63 -18.88
C THR A 247 0.56 -15.33 -18.69
N LEU A 248 0.14 -14.25 -19.35
CA LEU A 248 0.75 -12.93 -19.19
C LEU A 248 0.65 -12.42 -17.75
N VAL A 249 -0.48 -12.61 -17.08
CA VAL A 249 -0.64 -12.18 -15.69
C VAL A 249 0.27 -12.96 -14.75
N TRP A 250 0.40 -14.28 -14.90
CA TRP A 250 1.34 -15.08 -14.12
C TRP A 250 2.80 -14.65 -14.37
N GLY A 251 3.19 -14.47 -15.63
CA GLY A 251 4.52 -13.99 -15.99
C GLY A 251 4.80 -12.59 -15.42
N GLY A 252 3.84 -11.68 -15.48
CA GLY A 252 3.93 -10.34 -14.90
C GLY A 252 4.04 -10.37 -13.38
N ALA A 253 3.30 -11.25 -12.70
CA ALA A 253 3.42 -11.45 -11.26
C ALA A 253 4.80 -11.98 -10.86
N ALA A 254 5.33 -12.97 -11.59
CA ALA A 254 6.69 -13.46 -11.41
C ALA A 254 7.74 -12.35 -11.62
N LEU A 255 7.62 -11.58 -12.70
CA LEU A 255 8.53 -10.46 -12.97
C LEU A 255 8.46 -9.38 -11.87
N TYR A 256 7.27 -9.09 -11.36
CA TYR A 256 7.10 -8.13 -10.26
C TYR A 256 7.77 -8.60 -8.97
N MET A 257 7.64 -9.90 -8.63
CA MET A 257 8.36 -10.47 -7.48
C MET A 257 9.87 -10.41 -7.68
N ILE A 258 10.37 -10.71 -8.88
CA ILE A 258 11.80 -10.61 -9.22
C ILE A 258 12.27 -9.16 -9.08
N LEU A 259 11.50 -8.18 -9.56
CA LEU A 259 11.83 -6.76 -9.43
C LEU A 259 11.95 -6.35 -7.96
N VAL A 260 10.99 -6.73 -7.12
CA VAL A 260 11.04 -6.45 -5.67
C VAL A 260 12.24 -7.14 -5.02
N GLY A 261 12.46 -8.42 -5.31
CA GLY A 261 13.61 -9.17 -4.77
C GLY A 261 14.95 -8.59 -5.21
N ALA A 262 15.08 -8.21 -6.48
CA ALA A 262 16.30 -7.61 -7.02
C ALA A 262 16.60 -6.26 -6.38
N THR A 263 15.61 -5.37 -6.27
CA THR A 263 15.80 -4.07 -5.60
C THR A 263 16.09 -4.21 -4.10
N PHE A 264 15.54 -5.24 -3.44
CA PHE A 264 15.86 -5.55 -2.05
C PHE A 264 17.32 -6.03 -1.90
N ILE A 265 17.74 -6.99 -2.72
CA ILE A 265 19.12 -7.51 -2.72
C ILE A 265 20.13 -6.41 -3.10
N GLN A 266 19.79 -5.57 -4.08
CA GLN A 266 20.59 -4.41 -4.46
C GLN A 266 20.82 -3.48 -3.27
N ALA A 267 19.76 -3.15 -2.53
CA ALA A 267 19.86 -2.34 -1.33
C ALA A 267 20.71 -3.03 -0.24
N LEU A 268 20.54 -4.33 -0.02
CA LEU A 268 21.37 -5.10 0.94
C LEU A 268 22.87 -5.10 0.58
N ASN A 269 23.20 -5.03 -0.71
CA ASN A 269 24.59 -4.90 -1.17
C ASN A 269 25.12 -3.46 -1.09
N GLY A 270 24.37 -2.55 -0.45
CA GLY A 270 24.75 -1.14 -0.29
C GLY A 270 24.73 -0.34 -1.58
N GLN A 271 24.09 -0.85 -2.64
CA GLN A 271 24.06 -0.18 -3.95
C GLN A 271 22.82 0.72 -4.07
N PRO A 272 22.97 1.99 -4.50
CA PRO A 272 21.82 2.84 -4.79
C PRO A 272 21.07 2.32 -6.03
N LEU A 273 19.80 2.71 -6.17
CA LEU A 273 19.01 2.40 -7.36
C LEU A 273 19.40 3.28 -8.57
N PHE A 274 19.84 4.51 -8.29
CA PHE A 274 20.13 5.57 -9.28
C PHE A 274 21.46 6.25 -8.99
#